data_AF-A0A4Y6S1X0-F1
#
_entry.id   AF-A0A4Y6S1X0-F1
#
_cell.length_a   1.000
_cell.length_b   1.000
_cell.length_c   1.000
_cell.angle_alpha   90.00
_cell.angle_beta   90.00
_cell.angle_gamma   90.00
#
_symmetry.space_group_name_H-M   'P 1'
#
loop_
_entity.id
_entity.type
_entity.pdbx_description
1 polymer ?
#
loop_
_entity_poly.entity_id
_entity_poly.type
_entity_poly.pdbx_seq_one_letter_code
_entity_poly.pdbx_strand_id
1 'polypeptide(L)'
;MPQYDDLFLRTELSDTGQYPSTAATAYYSPDIIVWGTEPLEDPDVFLSENYGKTWYKNVLFEQANYIYCRAKNLSSASQTGKLYLYYANGGLLSDVAKWRQNVIGTAIPDQNYVDLSARREGQSGDITAGNSAFVWTPPVKGHYCFIAQITTEDHPNPLPQSFKDQQAYVKWILDNPAVAWRNLSIVDSTDKPEFQEEYNFQNLDPDRREYLFLMQTTSLPVETSLTMISGAVGPEPPINTGTVVRRGNTSLSQTSTLPAHFDGSLLATVKLPTGQQWGPSMKVTIDIFAITKMGDQTWFKELGTPLKVLDATNPDLADREDVAVRLGRFTVQTDTES
;
A
#
# COMPACT_ATOMS: atom_id res chain seq x y z
N MET A 1 -18.90 18.42 0.55
CA MET A 1 -17.73 18.14 1.41
C MET A 1 -16.75 19.27 1.24
N PRO A 2 -15.98 19.65 2.28
CA PRO A 2 -14.96 20.68 2.15
C PRO A 2 -13.86 20.25 1.19
N GLN A 3 -13.24 21.23 0.55
CA GLN A 3 -12.16 21.06 -0.42
C GLN A 3 -10.87 21.56 0.24
N TYR A 4 -9.81 20.78 0.14
CA TYR A 4 -8.49 21.19 0.63
C TYR A 4 -7.93 22.30 -0.27
N ASP A 5 -7.17 23.23 0.28
CA ASP A 5 -6.73 24.46 -0.38
C ASP A 5 -5.21 24.67 -0.29
N ASP A 6 -4.45 23.59 -0.17
CA ASP A 6 -2.98 23.58 -0.11
C ASP A 6 -2.39 22.40 -0.91
N LEU A 7 -1.09 22.10 -0.72
CA LEU A 7 -0.39 20.95 -1.29
C LEU A 7 -0.97 19.64 -0.76
N PHE A 8 -1.51 18.83 -1.66
CA PHE A 8 -2.13 17.57 -1.32
C PHE A 8 -1.50 16.38 -2.04
N LEU A 9 -1.64 15.21 -1.43
CA LEU A 9 -1.30 13.91 -1.96
C LEU A 9 -2.59 13.12 -2.20
N ARG A 10 -2.69 12.44 -3.34
CA ARG A 10 -3.85 11.60 -3.62
C ARG A 10 -3.81 10.30 -2.85
N THR A 11 -4.98 9.85 -2.40
CA THR A 11 -5.15 8.50 -1.88
C THR A 11 -5.36 7.47 -3.00
N GLU A 12 -6.00 7.90 -4.09
CA GLU A 12 -6.21 7.14 -5.33
C GLU A 12 -6.18 8.09 -6.53
N LEU A 13 -6.09 7.56 -7.76
CA LEU A 13 -5.91 8.41 -8.95
C LEU A 13 -7.03 9.43 -9.18
N SER A 14 -8.26 9.09 -8.78
CA SER A 14 -9.47 9.93 -8.84
C SER A 14 -9.59 10.94 -7.68
N ASP A 15 -8.73 10.88 -6.66
CA ASP A 15 -8.83 11.77 -5.50
C ASP A 15 -8.58 13.23 -5.93
N THR A 16 -9.54 14.09 -5.59
CA THR A 16 -9.53 15.52 -5.94
C THR A 16 -9.18 16.41 -4.75
N GLY A 17 -8.81 15.86 -3.59
CA GLY A 17 -8.54 16.60 -2.37
C GLY A 17 -9.80 17.05 -1.61
N GLN A 18 -10.93 16.36 -1.83
CA GLN A 18 -12.06 16.45 -0.91
C GLN A 18 -11.69 15.73 0.39
N TYR A 19 -12.09 16.28 1.54
CA TYR A 19 -11.87 15.64 2.83
C TYR A 19 -13.17 15.56 3.66
N PRO A 20 -13.49 14.39 4.24
CA PRO A 20 -12.83 13.10 4.06
C PRO A 20 -12.81 12.64 2.59
N SER A 21 -11.71 12.01 2.18
CA SER A 21 -11.57 11.47 0.83
C SER A 21 -12.62 10.39 0.58
N THR A 22 -13.22 10.40 -0.61
CA THR A 22 -14.17 9.37 -1.05
C THR A 22 -13.47 8.18 -1.70
N ALA A 23 -12.14 8.11 -1.59
CA ALA A 23 -11.35 7.03 -2.16
C ALA A 23 -11.82 5.67 -1.63
N ALA A 24 -11.85 4.67 -2.50
CA ALA A 24 -12.25 3.32 -2.12
C ALA A 24 -11.20 2.63 -1.23
N THR A 25 -9.97 3.17 -1.19
CA THR A 25 -8.83 2.59 -0.47
C THR A 25 -7.94 3.67 0.12
N ALA A 26 -7.21 3.36 1.19
CA ALA A 26 -6.27 4.29 1.84
C ALA A 26 -4.77 4.00 1.55
N TYR A 27 -4.45 2.83 1.01
CA TYR A 27 -3.09 2.27 0.96
C TYR A 27 -2.48 2.21 -0.45
N TYR A 28 -3.08 2.89 -1.42
CA TYR A 28 -2.72 2.80 -2.83
C TYR A 28 -2.42 4.17 -3.45
N SER A 29 -1.81 5.08 -2.67
CA SER A 29 -1.51 6.41 -3.16
C SER A 29 -0.69 6.35 -4.46
N PRO A 30 -1.18 6.97 -5.56
CA PRO A 30 -0.44 7.09 -6.82
C PRO A 30 0.65 8.16 -6.76
N ASP A 31 0.76 8.86 -5.64
CA ASP A 31 1.66 9.97 -5.41
C ASP A 31 2.89 9.56 -4.57
N ILE A 32 2.98 8.29 -4.17
CA ILE A 32 4.20 7.64 -3.68
C ILE A 32 4.69 6.69 -4.78
N ILE A 33 5.84 6.96 -5.37
CA ILE A 33 6.31 6.37 -6.62
C ILE A 33 7.62 5.63 -6.38
N VAL A 34 7.58 4.30 -6.46
CA VAL A 34 8.77 3.45 -6.37
C VAL A 34 9.37 3.33 -7.77
N TRP A 35 10.54 3.93 -7.99
CA TRP A 35 11.16 4.06 -9.31
C TRP A 35 12.23 3.00 -9.61
N GLY A 36 12.69 2.28 -8.59
CA GLY A 36 13.69 1.21 -8.69
C GLY A 36 15.08 1.67 -8.28
N THR A 37 16.13 1.06 -8.86
CA THR A 37 17.52 1.22 -8.41
C THR A 37 18.31 2.30 -9.16
N GLU A 38 17.70 2.95 -10.14
CA GLU A 38 18.31 4.04 -10.90
C GLU A 38 17.49 5.31 -10.69
N PRO A 39 18.10 6.48 -10.48
CA PRO A 39 17.38 7.73 -10.31
C PRO A 39 16.72 8.19 -11.61
N LEU A 40 15.62 8.94 -11.47
CA LEU A 40 15.03 9.75 -12.52
C LEU A 40 15.84 11.05 -12.70
N GLU A 41 16.15 11.41 -13.94
CA GLU A 41 16.99 12.58 -14.27
C GLU A 41 16.33 13.90 -13.86
N ASP A 42 15.06 14.11 -14.24
CA ASP A 42 14.28 15.31 -13.92
C ASP A 42 12.93 14.92 -13.29
N PRO A 43 12.90 14.55 -11.99
CA PRO A 43 11.70 14.02 -11.37
C PRO A 43 10.53 15.01 -11.34
N ASP A 44 10.79 16.29 -11.04
CA ASP A 44 9.73 17.31 -10.98
C ASP A 44 9.03 17.49 -12.33
N VAL A 45 9.78 17.53 -13.43
CA VAL A 45 9.22 17.68 -14.79
C VAL A 45 8.46 16.42 -15.19
N PHE A 46 9.12 15.26 -15.17
CA PHE A 46 8.54 14.02 -15.66
C PHE A 46 7.28 13.62 -14.88
N LEU A 47 7.31 13.73 -13.54
CA LEU A 47 6.20 13.32 -12.68
C LEU A 47 5.02 14.29 -12.73
N SER A 48 5.28 15.57 -13.01
CA SER A 48 4.25 16.59 -13.21
C SER A 48 3.54 16.41 -14.56
N GLU A 49 4.28 16.19 -15.63
CA GLU A 49 3.70 15.95 -16.97
C GLU A 49 2.87 14.67 -17.04
N ASN A 50 3.19 13.69 -16.19
CA ASN A 50 2.52 12.42 -16.14
C ASN A 50 1.64 12.23 -14.88
N TYR A 51 1.08 13.32 -14.32
CA TYR A 51 0.26 13.27 -13.11
C TYR A 51 -0.92 12.28 -13.15
N GLY A 52 -1.46 12.01 -14.35
CA GLY A 52 -2.57 11.09 -14.57
C GLY A 52 -2.23 9.59 -14.57
N LYS A 53 -0.98 9.19 -14.29
CA LYS A 53 -0.54 7.78 -14.24
C LYS A 53 0.05 7.43 -12.88
N THR A 54 0.19 6.15 -12.55
CA THR A 54 0.92 5.70 -11.35
C THR A 54 2.05 4.78 -11.80
N TRP A 55 3.22 4.84 -11.16
CA TRP A 55 4.31 3.90 -11.44
C TRP A 55 4.70 3.15 -10.20
N TYR A 56 5.13 1.91 -10.41
CA TYR A 56 5.60 1.05 -9.37
C TYR A 56 6.54 0.01 -9.93
N LYS A 57 7.81 0.11 -9.52
CA LYS A 57 8.75 -1.01 -9.59
C LYS A 57 8.82 -1.71 -8.25
N ASN A 58 9.29 -2.95 -8.25
CA ASN A 58 9.56 -3.64 -7.00
C ASN A 58 10.69 -2.94 -6.25
N VAL A 59 10.63 -2.96 -4.92
CA VAL A 59 11.77 -2.59 -4.09
C VAL A 59 12.71 -3.78 -4.01
N LEU A 60 13.96 -3.60 -4.39
CA LEU A 60 14.97 -4.65 -4.31
C LEU A 60 15.66 -4.65 -2.94
N PHE A 61 15.76 -5.83 -2.32
CA PHE A 61 16.47 -6.02 -1.07
C PHE A 61 17.97 -5.73 -1.23
N GLU A 62 18.61 -5.22 -0.17
CA GLU A 62 20.05 -4.86 -0.13
C GLU A 62 20.52 -3.84 -1.18
N GLN A 63 19.61 -3.24 -1.94
CA GLN A 63 19.90 -2.23 -2.94
C GLN A 63 19.30 -0.88 -2.55
N ALA A 64 19.93 0.20 -3.02
CA ALA A 64 19.36 1.53 -2.93
C ALA A 64 18.16 1.61 -3.89
N ASN A 65 17.00 1.97 -3.36
CA ASN A 65 15.79 2.21 -4.13
C ASN A 65 15.47 3.70 -4.10
N TYR A 66 15.14 4.26 -5.27
CA TYR A 66 14.76 5.65 -5.46
C TYR A 66 13.23 5.76 -5.40
N ILE A 67 12.74 6.52 -4.43
CA ILE A 67 11.33 6.79 -4.23
C ILE A 67 11.09 8.27 -4.43
N TYR A 68 10.07 8.60 -5.21
CA TYR A 68 9.63 9.97 -5.42
C TYR A 68 8.23 10.13 -4.84
N CYS A 69 7.93 11.33 -4.38
CA CYS A 69 6.55 11.70 -4.08
C CYS A 69 6.20 12.98 -4.81
N ARG A 70 4.94 13.13 -5.20
CA ARG A 70 4.47 14.34 -5.88
C ARG A 70 3.17 14.84 -5.29
N ALA A 71 3.04 16.15 -5.24
CA ALA A 71 1.88 16.83 -4.71
C ALA A 71 1.23 17.66 -5.81
N LYS A 72 -0.05 17.96 -5.63
CA LYS A 72 -0.75 18.97 -6.41
C LYS A 72 -1.13 20.13 -5.50
N ASN A 73 -1.02 21.35 -6.01
CA ASN A 73 -1.44 22.54 -5.30
C ASN A 73 -2.92 22.79 -5.55
N LEU A 74 -3.76 22.75 -4.52
CA LEU A 74 -5.18 23.11 -4.65
C LEU A 74 -5.46 24.58 -4.34
N SER A 75 -4.50 25.28 -3.75
CA SER A 75 -4.59 26.71 -3.50
C SER A 75 -4.70 27.50 -4.81
N SER A 76 -5.27 28.71 -4.71
CA SER A 76 -5.18 29.70 -5.79
C SER A 76 -3.83 30.44 -5.80
N ALA A 77 -3.06 30.36 -4.71
CA ALA A 77 -1.74 30.96 -4.56
C ALA A 77 -0.63 29.93 -4.83
N SER A 78 0.59 30.41 -5.07
CA SER A 78 1.76 29.53 -5.04
C SER A 78 1.94 28.93 -3.65
N GLN A 79 2.38 27.68 -3.58
CA GLN A 79 2.58 26.97 -2.32
C GLN A 79 3.96 26.34 -2.25
N THR A 80 4.51 26.35 -1.04
CA THR A 80 5.76 25.68 -0.70
C THR A 80 5.58 24.84 0.55
N GLY A 81 6.33 23.76 0.64
CA GLY A 81 6.23 22.86 1.78
C GLY A 81 7.39 21.88 1.82
N LYS A 82 7.40 21.09 2.88
CA LYS A 82 8.33 19.98 3.04
C LYS A 82 7.55 18.68 2.95
N LEU A 83 8.03 17.78 2.12
CA LEU A 83 7.51 16.42 2.03
C LEU A 83 8.45 15.48 2.77
N TYR A 84 7.90 14.71 3.69
CA TYR A 84 8.57 13.66 4.44
C TYR A 84 8.07 12.30 3.97
N LEU A 85 8.96 11.30 4.01
CA LEU A 85 8.61 9.91 3.72
C LEU A 85 9.09 9.04 4.87
N TYR A 86 8.18 8.23 5.41
CA TYR A 86 8.44 7.28 6.50
C TYR A 86 8.21 5.86 6.01
N TYR A 87 8.84 4.89 6.67
CA TYR A 87 8.50 3.48 6.49
C TYR A 87 8.03 2.80 7.78
N ALA A 88 7.00 1.97 7.66
CA ALA A 88 6.58 1.02 8.69
C ALA A 88 6.77 -0.40 8.16
N ASN A 89 7.19 -1.34 9.00
CA ASN A 89 7.06 -2.76 8.69
C ASN A 89 5.55 -3.09 8.57
N GLY A 90 5.22 -4.10 7.77
CA GLY A 90 3.88 -4.69 7.72
C GLY A 90 3.38 -4.98 9.12
N GLY A 91 2.11 -4.70 9.38
CA GLY A 91 1.59 -4.80 10.73
C GLY A 91 2.29 -3.88 11.74
N LEU A 92 2.90 -2.75 11.38
CA LEU A 92 3.32 -1.72 12.36
C LEU A 92 2.71 -0.35 12.07
N LEU A 93 1.78 -0.28 11.11
CA LEU A 93 1.15 0.97 10.66
C LEU A 93 0.50 1.79 11.78
N SER A 94 0.01 1.14 12.82
CA SER A 94 -0.63 1.79 13.96
C SER A 94 0.33 2.24 15.06
N ASP A 95 1.57 1.74 15.05
CA ASP A 95 2.60 2.14 16.01
C ASP A 95 3.34 3.38 15.48
N VAL A 96 2.62 4.52 15.48
CA VAL A 96 3.15 5.80 15.02
C VAL A 96 4.44 6.17 15.73
N ALA A 97 4.54 5.83 17.03
CA ALA A 97 5.72 6.09 17.81
C ALA A 97 6.97 5.40 17.23
N LYS A 98 6.83 4.19 16.68
CA LYS A 98 7.90 3.46 15.98
C LYS A 98 8.17 4.03 14.59
N TRP A 99 7.17 4.03 13.70
CA TRP A 99 7.45 4.35 12.29
C TRP A 99 7.76 5.84 12.05
N ARG A 100 7.33 6.76 12.92
CA ARG A 100 7.72 8.18 12.79
C ARG A 100 9.23 8.40 12.99
N GLN A 101 9.93 7.45 13.61
CA GLN A 101 11.39 7.47 13.75
C GLN A 101 12.09 6.92 12.49
N ASN A 102 11.35 6.22 11.63
CA ASN A 102 11.83 5.61 10.40
C ASN A 102 11.68 6.56 9.21
N VAL A 103 12.15 7.81 9.35
CA VAL A 103 12.18 8.77 8.25
C VAL A 103 13.24 8.37 7.23
N ILE A 104 12.90 8.45 5.95
CA ILE A 104 13.79 8.12 4.83
C ILE A 104 14.57 9.37 4.44
N GLY A 105 15.89 9.23 4.30
CA GLY A 105 16.76 10.29 3.80
C GLY A 105 16.57 10.53 2.30
N THR A 106 16.92 11.72 1.83
CA THR A 106 16.95 12.03 0.40
C THR A 106 18.31 11.72 -0.21
N ALA A 107 18.41 11.84 -1.54
CA ALA A 107 19.69 11.77 -2.24
C ALA A 107 20.60 12.97 -1.91
N ILE A 108 20.07 14.01 -1.24
CA ILE A 108 20.86 15.12 -0.70
C ILE A 108 21.35 14.69 0.70
N PRO A 109 22.67 14.71 0.96
CA PRO A 109 23.23 14.34 2.26
C PRO A 109 22.57 15.08 3.42
N ASP A 110 22.32 14.36 4.52
CA ASP A 110 21.77 14.87 5.78
C ASP A 110 20.37 15.51 5.70
N GLN A 111 19.66 15.33 4.58
CA GLN A 111 18.31 15.84 4.37
C GLN A 111 17.29 14.68 4.42
N ASN A 112 16.21 14.86 5.18
CA ASN A 112 15.16 13.85 5.39
C ASN A 112 13.77 14.30 4.90
N TYR A 113 13.75 15.34 4.06
CA TYR A 113 12.56 15.86 3.41
C TYR A 113 12.89 16.36 2.00
N VAL A 114 11.92 16.39 1.11
CA VAL A 114 12.02 17.06 -0.19
C VAL A 114 11.32 18.42 -0.11
N ASP A 115 11.97 19.47 -0.57
CA ASP A 115 11.31 20.77 -0.73
C ASP A 115 10.36 20.73 -1.92
N LEU A 116 9.11 21.06 -1.68
CA LEU A 116 8.07 21.20 -2.70
C LEU A 116 7.88 22.66 -3.05
N SER A 117 7.69 22.94 -4.34
CA SER A 117 7.45 24.30 -4.80
C SER A 117 6.54 24.32 -6.02
N ALA A 118 5.25 24.51 -5.76
CA ALA A 118 4.24 24.71 -6.80
C ALA A 118 4.16 26.21 -7.14
N ARG A 119 5.01 26.64 -8.09
CA ARG A 119 5.32 28.06 -8.33
C ARG A 119 4.42 28.74 -9.36
N ARG A 120 3.53 28.03 -10.05
CA ARG A 120 2.65 28.65 -11.05
C ARG A 120 1.53 29.44 -10.36
N GLU A 121 1.83 30.70 -10.06
CA GLU A 121 0.87 31.68 -9.54
C GLU A 121 -0.38 31.77 -10.42
N GLY A 122 -1.56 31.73 -9.80
CA GLY A 122 -2.85 31.79 -10.50
C GLY A 122 -3.31 30.48 -11.16
N GLN A 123 -2.60 29.37 -10.99
CA GLN A 123 -3.00 28.05 -11.50
C GLN A 123 -3.16 27.04 -10.36
N SER A 124 -4.34 27.02 -9.76
CA SER A 124 -4.77 25.85 -8.97
C SER A 124 -4.60 24.61 -9.85
N GLY A 125 -3.94 23.60 -9.29
CA GLY A 125 -3.66 22.33 -9.92
C GLY A 125 -2.24 22.14 -10.45
N ASP A 126 -1.32 23.06 -10.19
CA ASP A 126 0.11 22.86 -10.43
C ASP A 126 0.62 21.62 -9.66
N ILE A 127 1.54 20.88 -10.27
CA ILE A 127 2.10 19.63 -9.73
C ILE A 127 3.57 19.87 -9.42
N THR A 128 4.05 19.30 -8.32
CA THR A 128 5.47 19.32 -7.96
C THR A 128 5.87 18.02 -7.28
N ALA A 129 7.02 17.48 -7.63
CA ALA A 129 7.67 16.36 -6.95
C ALA A 129 8.96 16.77 -6.22
N GLY A 130 9.42 17.99 -6.46
CA GLY A 130 10.75 18.43 -6.05
C GLY A 130 11.86 17.75 -6.87
N ASN A 131 13.10 18.17 -6.64
CA ASN A 131 14.25 17.77 -7.47
C ASN A 131 15.14 16.69 -6.82
N SER A 132 14.64 15.98 -5.80
CA SER A 132 15.41 14.93 -5.13
C SER A 132 14.56 13.70 -4.86
N ALA A 133 15.20 12.54 -4.90
CA ALA A 133 14.59 11.28 -4.50
C ALA A 133 14.76 11.07 -3.00
N PHE A 134 13.84 10.33 -2.40
CA PHE A 134 14.15 9.54 -1.21
C PHE A 134 14.95 8.31 -1.62
N VAL A 135 15.99 7.99 -0.86
CA VAL A 135 16.84 6.83 -1.12
C VAL A 135 16.67 5.86 0.05
N TRP A 136 16.14 4.68 -0.25
CA TRP A 136 15.84 3.68 0.76
C TRP A 136 16.47 2.33 0.43
N THR A 137 17.27 1.83 1.36
CA THR A 137 17.73 0.45 1.38
C THR A 137 16.98 -0.28 2.48
N PRO A 138 16.13 -1.27 2.16
CA PRO A 138 15.33 -1.94 3.17
C PRO A 138 16.19 -2.66 4.21
N PRO A 139 15.89 -2.53 5.51
CA PRO A 139 16.72 -3.11 6.56
C PRO A 139 16.57 -4.63 6.66
N VAL A 140 15.36 -5.14 6.42
CA VAL A 140 15.05 -6.58 6.34
C VAL A 140 14.04 -6.82 5.24
N LYS A 141 13.96 -8.06 4.75
CA LYS A 141 12.93 -8.50 3.80
C LYS A 141 11.54 -8.43 4.41
N GLY A 142 10.54 -8.49 3.54
CA GLY A 142 9.13 -8.57 3.92
C GLY A 142 8.31 -7.37 3.46
N HIS A 143 7.18 -7.17 4.13
CA HIS A 143 6.22 -6.13 3.79
C HIS A 143 6.53 -4.81 4.47
N TYR A 144 6.40 -3.71 3.72
CA TYR A 144 6.50 -2.36 4.26
C TYR A 144 5.39 -1.47 3.75
N CYS A 145 5.16 -0.41 4.50
CA CYS A 145 4.30 0.68 4.10
C CYS A 145 5.10 1.97 4.10
N PHE A 146 4.92 2.75 3.04
CA PHE A 146 5.34 4.13 3.03
C PHE A 146 4.21 5.04 3.47
N ILE A 147 4.55 6.01 4.30
CA ILE A 147 3.67 7.09 4.72
C ILE A 147 4.35 8.39 4.28
N ALA A 148 3.70 9.11 3.37
CA ALA A 148 4.15 10.44 2.95
C ALA A 148 3.37 11.50 3.69
N GLN A 149 4.03 12.60 4.04
CA GLN A 149 3.45 13.72 4.78
C GLN A 149 3.97 15.03 4.22
N ILE A 150 3.08 15.95 3.89
CA ILE A 150 3.42 17.32 3.54
C ILE A 150 3.17 18.22 4.76
N THR A 151 4.11 19.11 5.03
CA THR A 151 3.94 20.21 5.99
C THR A 151 4.15 21.53 5.27
N THR A 152 3.23 22.46 5.44
CA THR A 152 3.34 23.86 5.01
C THR A 152 3.25 24.77 6.23
N GLU A 153 3.40 26.09 6.04
CA GLU A 153 3.22 27.06 7.13
C GLU A 153 1.77 27.07 7.63
N ASP A 154 0.80 27.06 6.72
CA ASP A 154 -0.64 27.06 7.03
C ASP A 154 -1.15 25.68 7.51
N HIS A 155 -0.51 24.60 7.06
CA HIS A 155 -0.86 23.22 7.39
C HIS A 155 0.37 22.45 7.91
N PRO A 156 0.73 22.57 9.21
CA PRO A 156 1.88 21.88 9.79
C PRO A 156 1.67 20.37 9.97
N ASN A 157 0.42 19.90 9.87
CA ASN A 157 0.00 18.49 9.84
C ASN A 157 0.70 17.58 10.86
N PRO A 158 0.67 17.85 12.18
CA PRO A 158 1.39 17.04 13.15
C PRO A 158 0.95 15.56 13.12
N LEU A 159 1.92 14.65 13.13
CA LEU A 159 1.63 13.22 13.19
C LEU A 159 0.95 12.85 14.52
N PRO A 160 -0.15 12.07 14.52
CA PRO A 160 -0.77 11.56 15.74
C PRO A 160 0.20 10.75 16.61
N GLN A 161 -0.04 10.69 17.92
CA GLN A 161 0.82 9.88 18.80
C GLN A 161 0.53 8.38 18.67
N SER A 162 -0.74 8.02 18.49
CA SER A 162 -1.22 6.64 18.35
C SER A 162 -2.63 6.64 17.76
N PHE A 163 -3.10 5.46 17.37
CA PHE A 163 -4.47 5.21 16.95
C PHE A 163 -5.13 4.18 17.85
N LYS A 164 -6.43 4.35 18.11
CA LYS A 164 -7.20 3.45 18.97
C LYS A 164 -7.40 2.07 18.33
N ASP A 165 -7.69 2.06 17.03
CA ASP A 165 -8.08 0.88 16.26
C ASP A 165 -7.75 1.09 14.77
N GLN A 166 -7.96 0.06 13.95
CA GLN A 166 -7.69 0.11 12.51
C GLN A 166 -8.54 1.17 11.79
N GLN A 167 -9.78 1.36 12.23
CA GLN A 167 -10.69 2.33 11.61
C GLN A 167 -10.19 3.75 11.85
N ALA A 168 -9.71 4.07 13.06
CA ALA A 168 -9.15 5.38 13.39
C ALA A 168 -7.92 5.72 12.51
N TYR A 169 -7.05 4.75 12.24
CA TYR A 169 -5.91 4.94 11.33
C TYR A 169 -6.35 5.26 9.90
N VAL A 170 -7.24 4.43 9.34
CA VAL A 170 -7.73 4.61 7.97
C VAL A 170 -8.50 5.94 7.85
N LYS A 171 -9.30 6.28 8.85
CA LYS A 171 -10.00 7.56 8.91
C LYS A 171 -9.03 8.73 8.90
N TRP A 172 -7.94 8.65 9.67
CA TRP A 172 -6.94 9.71 9.68
C TRP A 172 -6.32 9.91 8.31
N ILE A 173 -5.92 8.84 7.59
CA ILE A 173 -5.41 8.99 6.21
C ILE A 173 -6.44 9.70 5.32
N LEU A 174 -7.70 9.25 5.33
CA LEU A 174 -8.75 9.83 4.47
C LEU A 174 -9.15 11.26 4.86
N ASP A 175 -9.01 11.62 6.14
CA ASP A 175 -9.32 12.97 6.65
C ASP A 175 -8.17 13.97 6.45
N ASN A 176 -6.97 13.52 6.04
CA ASN A 176 -5.77 14.35 5.97
C ASN A 176 -5.19 14.38 4.54
N PRO A 177 -5.61 15.32 3.68
CA PRO A 177 -5.16 15.41 2.27
C PRO A 177 -3.66 15.61 2.06
N ALA A 178 -2.93 16.06 3.08
CA ALA A 178 -1.48 16.20 3.05
C ALA A 178 -0.73 14.90 3.44
N VAL A 179 -1.46 13.81 3.69
CA VAL A 179 -0.90 12.52 4.07
C VAL A 179 -1.33 11.47 3.05
N ALA A 180 -0.39 10.59 2.70
CA ALA A 180 -0.68 9.45 1.84
C ALA A 180 -0.04 8.18 2.37
N TRP A 181 -0.64 7.06 2.03
CA TRP A 181 -0.15 5.73 2.39
C TRP A 181 -0.05 4.85 1.14
N ARG A 182 1.06 4.11 1.04
CA ARG A 182 1.29 3.11 0.01
C ARG A 182 1.88 1.83 0.58
N ASN A 183 1.30 0.68 0.24
CA ASN A 183 1.94 -0.62 0.49
C ASN A 183 3.01 -0.92 -0.55
N LEU A 184 4.06 -1.61 -0.11
CA LEU A 184 5.08 -2.16 -0.98
C LEU A 184 5.52 -3.56 -0.54
N SER A 185 6.02 -4.31 -1.51
CA SER A 185 6.70 -5.58 -1.31
C SER A 185 8.19 -5.38 -1.59
N ILE A 186 9.03 -5.91 -0.72
CA ILE A 186 10.46 -6.10 -1.03
C ILE A 186 10.59 -7.43 -1.76
N VAL A 187 11.40 -7.47 -2.80
CA VAL A 187 11.75 -8.70 -3.50
C VAL A 187 13.26 -8.87 -3.50
N ASP A 188 13.72 -10.10 -3.32
CA ASP A 188 15.14 -10.46 -3.43
C ASP A 188 15.67 -10.31 -4.85
N SER A 189 14.92 -10.88 -5.80
CA SER A 189 15.24 -10.95 -7.21
C SER A 189 14.01 -11.45 -7.92
N THR A 190 13.72 -10.87 -9.08
CA THR A 190 12.68 -11.35 -9.99
C THR A 190 13.10 -12.58 -10.79
N ASP A 191 14.37 -13.02 -10.68
CA ASP A 191 14.96 -14.07 -11.52
C ASP A 191 14.85 -15.47 -10.91
N LYS A 192 14.32 -15.58 -9.68
CA LYS A 192 14.13 -16.87 -9.01
C LYS A 192 12.80 -17.50 -9.48
N PRO A 193 12.77 -18.80 -9.85
CA PRO A 193 11.53 -19.50 -10.24
C PRO A 193 10.58 -19.74 -9.04
N GLU A 194 11.08 -19.53 -7.83
CA GLU A 194 10.34 -19.62 -6.59
C GLU A 194 10.37 -18.26 -5.88
N PHE A 195 9.18 -17.79 -5.54
CA PHE A 195 8.94 -16.60 -4.74
C PHE A 195 8.40 -17.05 -3.39
N GLN A 196 9.04 -16.63 -2.31
CA GLN A 196 8.62 -16.93 -0.94
C GLN A 196 8.83 -15.66 -0.11
N GLU A 197 7.75 -15.03 0.33
CA GLU A 197 7.82 -13.78 1.09
C GLU A 197 6.93 -13.85 2.33
N GLU A 198 7.39 -13.17 3.37
CA GLU A 198 6.72 -13.04 4.65
C GLU A 198 6.01 -11.69 4.75
N TYR A 199 4.69 -11.74 4.93
CA TYR A 199 3.82 -10.57 5.04
C TYR A 199 3.31 -10.43 6.46
N ASN A 200 3.79 -9.41 7.16
CA ASN A 200 3.31 -9.10 8.51
C ASN A 200 1.92 -8.47 8.47
N PHE A 201 1.03 -8.88 9.36
CA PHE A 201 -0.35 -8.42 9.48
C PHE A 201 -0.81 -8.38 10.93
N GLN A 202 -1.81 -7.55 11.21
CA GLN A 202 -2.31 -7.34 12.56
C GLN A 202 -3.84 -7.21 12.62
N ASN A 203 -4.38 -7.58 13.78
CA ASN A 203 -5.69 -7.12 14.22
C ASN A 203 -5.52 -6.09 15.32
N LEU A 204 -5.73 -4.81 15.01
CA LEU A 204 -5.59 -3.73 15.98
C LEU A 204 -6.78 -3.59 16.90
N ASP A 205 -7.91 -4.20 16.53
CA ASP A 205 -9.13 -4.01 17.27
C ASP A 205 -8.99 -4.65 18.66
N PRO A 206 -9.63 -4.04 19.68
CA PRO A 206 -9.64 -4.59 21.04
C PRO A 206 -10.46 -5.88 21.15
N ASP A 207 -11.14 -6.25 20.06
CA ASP A 207 -11.96 -7.44 19.93
C ASP A 207 -11.43 -8.35 18.82
N ARG A 208 -11.88 -9.61 18.85
CA ARG A 208 -11.60 -10.56 17.78
C ARG A 208 -12.26 -10.10 16.49
N ARG A 209 -11.56 -10.25 15.36
CA ARG A 209 -12.09 -9.86 14.05
C ARG A 209 -11.77 -10.88 12.99
N GLU A 210 -12.71 -11.08 12.08
CA GLU A 210 -12.54 -11.98 10.95
C GLU A 210 -11.83 -11.27 9.79
N TYR A 211 -10.87 -11.97 9.18
CA TYR A 211 -10.06 -11.51 8.07
C TYR A 211 -10.20 -12.46 6.89
N LEU A 212 -10.06 -11.92 5.68
CA LEU A 212 -9.89 -12.68 4.44
C LEU A 212 -8.46 -12.49 3.94
N PHE A 213 -7.77 -13.59 3.70
CA PHE A 213 -6.51 -13.64 2.99
C PHE A 213 -6.78 -14.16 1.59
N LEU A 214 -6.40 -13.40 0.56
CA LEU A 214 -6.71 -13.72 -0.84
C LEU A 214 -5.47 -13.54 -1.70
N MET A 215 -5.01 -14.62 -2.33
CA MET A 215 -4.03 -14.58 -3.39
C MET A 215 -4.72 -14.71 -4.74
N GLN A 216 -4.40 -13.84 -5.69
CA GLN A 216 -4.90 -13.87 -7.07
C GLN A 216 -3.73 -13.88 -8.04
N THR A 217 -3.85 -14.68 -9.10
CA THR A 217 -2.80 -14.84 -10.10
C THR A 217 -3.26 -14.44 -11.49
N THR A 218 -2.34 -13.89 -12.27
CA THR A 218 -2.53 -13.54 -13.68
C THR A 218 -1.42 -14.15 -14.51
N SER A 219 -1.79 -14.85 -15.58
CA SER A 219 -0.87 -15.41 -16.58
C SER A 219 0.22 -16.37 -16.04
N LEU A 220 0.01 -17.00 -14.87
CA LEU A 220 0.96 -18.00 -14.38
C LEU A 220 0.85 -19.32 -15.15
N PRO A 221 1.96 -20.04 -15.36
CA PRO A 221 1.95 -21.38 -15.92
C PRO A 221 1.05 -22.34 -15.13
N VAL A 222 0.42 -23.28 -15.83
CA VAL A 222 -0.24 -24.43 -15.20
C VAL A 222 0.78 -25.21 -14.39
N GLU A 223 0.34 -25.83 -13.29
CA GLU A 223 1.17 -26.54 -12.30
C GLU A 223 2.00 -25.62 -11.38
N THR A 224 1.88 -24.29 -11.51
CA THR A 224 2.41 -23.37 -10.48
C THR A 224 1.76 -23.66 -9.12
N SER A 225 2.57 -23.89 -8.09
CA SER A 225 2.10 -24.10 -6.72
C SER A 225 1.95 -22.77 -5.99
N LEU A 226 0.85 -22.62 -5.25
CA LEU A 226 0.51 -21.45 -4.47
C LEU A 226 0.21 -21.86 -3.02
N THR A 227 0.82 -21.22 -2.03
CA THR A 227 0.51 -21.46 -0.61
C THR A 227 0.47 -20.18 0.19
N MET A 228 -0.36 -20.16 1.24
CA MET A 228 -0.43 -19.13 2.27
C MET A 228 -0.45 -19.82 3.64
N ILE A 229 0.58 -19.59 4.45
CA ILE A 229 0.77 -20.24 5.75
C ILE A 229 1.12 -19.20 6.81
N SER A 230 0.44 -19.20 7.95
CA SER A 230 0.88 -18.46 9.13
C SER A 230 1.36 -19.44 10.20
N GLY A 231 2.58 -19.22 10.70
CA GLY A 231 3.13 -19.98 11.83
C GLY A 231 2.67 -19.46 13.20
N ALA A 232 1.94 -18.34 13.22
CA ALA A 232 1.51 -17.70 14.46
C ALA A 232 0.35 -18.48 15.13
N VAL A 233 0.36 -18.51 16.46
CA VAL A 233 -0.72 -19.09 17.26
C VAL A 233 -1.82 -18.05 17.46
N GLY A 234 -3.08 -18.43 17.28
CA GLY A 234 -4.23 -17.55 17.51
C GLY A 234 -5.23 -17.42 16.35
N PRO A 235 -4.82 -17.40 15.06
CA PRO A 235 -5.76 -17.41 13.95
C PRO A 235 -6.65 -18.65 14.00
N GLU A 236 -7.96 -18.46 13.87
CA GLU A 236 -8.97 -19.53 13.92
C GLU A 236 -9.94 -19.46 12.72
N PRO A 237 -9.90 -20.44 11.79
CA PRO A 237 -8.96 -21.56 11.74
C PRO A 237 -7.51 -21.11 11.48
N PRO A 238 -6.50 -21.93 11.81
CA PRO A 238 -5.10 -21.65 11.45
C PRO A 238 -4.95 -21.41 9.95
N ILE A 239 -4.16 -20.42 9.56
CA ILE A 239 -3.95 -20.08 8.16
C ILE A 239 -2.94 -21.06 7.58
N ASN A 240 -3.43 -21.98 6.75
CA ASN A 240 -2.63 -23.00 6.09
C ASN A 240 -3.42 -23.51 4.89
N THR A 241 -3.27 -22.82 3.76
CA THR A 241 -4.00 -23.12 2.54
C THR A 241 -3.06 -23.17 1.34
N GLY A 242 -3.40 -23.97 0.34
CA GLY A 242 -2.61 -24.10 -0.87
C GLY A 242 -3.42 -24.65 -2.03
N THR A 243 -2.95 -24.34 -3.24
CA THR A 243 -3.54 -24.82 -4.49
C THR A 243 -2.49 -24.88 -5.58
N VAL A 244 -2.89 -25.37 -6.75
CA VAL A 244 -2.10 -25.34 -7.97
C VAL A 244 -2.87 -24.64 -9.08
N VAL A 245 -2.18 -23.86 -9.89
CA VAL A 245 -2.77 -23.24 -11.08
C VAL A 245 -3.15 -24.35 -12.06
N ARG A 246 -4.44 -24.52 -12.31
CA ARG A 246 -4.94 -25.55 -13.24
C ARG A 246 -5.27 -25.01 -14.62
N ARG A 247 -5.73 -23.76 -14.70
CA ARG A 247 -6.05 -23.06 -15.94
C ARG A 247 -6.23 -21.57 -15.67
N GLY A 248 -5.67 -20.73 -16.52
CA GLY A 248 -5.89 -19.27 -16.47
C GLY A 248 -5.56 -18.66 -15.11
N ASN A 249 -6.27 -17.60 -14.76
CA ASN A 249 -6.15 -16.93 -13.48
C ASN A 249 -6.73 -17.80 -12.36
N THR A 250 -6.01 -17.91 -11.25
CA THR A 250 -6.41 -18.72 -10.09
C THR A 250 -6.49 -17.83 -8.85
N SER A 251 -7.49 -18.05 -8.02
CA SER A 251 -7.59 -17.51 -6.67
C SER A 251 -7.30 -18.60 -5.63
N LEU A 252 -6.68 -18.19 -4.52
CA LEU A 252 -6.53 -18.97 -3.30
C LEU A 252 -6.96 -18.07 -2.16
N SER A 253 -7.98 -18.48 -1.41
CA SER A 253 -8.51 -17.67 -0.32
C SER A 253 -8.74 -18.49 0.95
N GLN A 254 -8.62 -17.82 2.09
CA GLN A 254 -8.96 -18.38 3.39
C GLN A 254 -9.45 -17.26 4.32
N THR A 255 -10.53 -17.50 5.04
CA THR A 255 -10.93 -16.65 6.17
C THR A 255 -10.35 -17.16 7.48
N SER A 256 -10.04 -16.24 8.39
CA SER A 256 -9.60 -16.59 9.74
C SER A 256 -9.97 -15.48 10.72
N THR A 257 -10.42 -15.87 11.92
CA THR A 257 -10.65 -14.94 13.02
C THR A 257 -9.37 -14.73 13.79
N LEU A 258 -8.90 -13.49 13.83
CA LEU A 258 -7.71 -13.07 14.56
C LEU A 258 -8.09 -12.62 15.98
N PRO A 259 -7.28 -12.95 17.00
CA PRO A 259 -7.43 -12.41 18.36
C PRO A 259 -7.37 -10.88 18.39
N ALA A 260 -7.87 -10.28 19.47
CA ALA A 260 -7.67 -8.85 19.76
C ALA A 260 -6.18 -8.53 19.84
N HIS A 261 -5.76 -7.39 19.28
CA HIS A 261 -4.36 -6.94 19.25
C HIS A 261 -3.37 -8.00 18.71
N PHE A 262 -3.84 -8.86 17.80
CA PHE A 262 -3.01 -9.91 17.20
C PHE A 262 -1.93 -9.31 16.31
N ASP A 263 -0.74 -9.92 16.36
CA ASP A 263 0.39 -9.65 15.48
C ASP A 263 0.98 -10.97 15.00
N GLY A 264 1.17 -11.10 13.69
CA GLY A 264 1.72 -12.30 13.08
C GLY A 264 2.11 -12.08 11.64
N SER A 265 2.61 -13.15 11.04
CA SER A 265 3.11 -13.14 9.67
C SER A 265 2.45 -14.22 8.82
N LEU A 266 2.33 -13.91 7.53
CA LEU A 266 1.82 -14.80 6.50
C LEU A 266 2.96 -15.09 5.53
N LEU A 267 3.43 -16.31 5.51
CA LEU A 267 4.33 -16.81 4.48
C LEU A 267 3.52 -17.15 3.23
N ALA A 268 3.74 -16.41 2.15
CA ALA A 268 3.17 -16.76 0.86
C ALA A 268 4.26 -17.31 -0.06
N THR A 269 3.97 -18.43 -0.70
CA THR A 269 4.89 -19.09 -1.64
C THR A 269 4.22 -19.25 -2.99
N VAL A 270 4.93 -18.86 -4.04
CA VAL A 270 4.58 -19.07 -5.44
C VAL A 270 5.75 -19.78 -6.09
N LYS A 271 5.53 -21.03 -6.53
CA LYS A 271 6.58 -21.85 -7.12
C LYS A 271 6.19 -22.24 -8.54
N LEU A 272 6.91 -21.67 -9.52
CA LEU A 272 6.72 -22.00 -10.92
C LEU A 272 7.15 -23.46 -11.20
N PRO A 273 6.59 -24.12 -12.23
CA PRO A 273 7.06 -25.42 -12.66
C PRO A 273 8.55 -25.41 -13.01
N THR A 274 9.22 -26.55 -12.85
CA THR A 274 10.65 -26.71 -13.16
C THR A 274 10.98 -26.21 -14.57
N GLY A 275 11.96 -25.33 -14.70
CA GLY A 275 12.42 -24.77 -15.97
C GLY A 275 11.65 -23.54 -16.46
N GLN A 276 10.64 -23.08 -15.73
CA GLN A 276 9.94 -21.82 -16.00
C GLN A 276 10.60 -20.65 -15.27
N GLN A 277 10.41 -19.45 -15.80
CA GLN A 277 10.84 -18.18 -15.21
C GLN A 277 9.68 -17.18 -15.22
N TRP A 278 9.76 -16.17 -14.36
CA TRP A 278 8.80 -15.08 -14.37
C TRP A 278 8.87 -14.30 -15.68
N GLY A 279 7.71 -14.03 -16.28
CA GLY A 279 7.58 -13.24 -17.50
C GLY A 279 6.80 -11.94 -17.27
N PRO A 280 6.93 -10.95 -18.17
CA PRO A 280 6.42 -9.58 -18.00
C PRO A 280 4.90 -9.47 -17.76
N SER A 281 4.11 -10.46 -18.18
CA SER A 281 2.66 -10.49 -17.98
C SER A 281 2.22 -11.25 -16.72
N MET A 282 3.17 -11.85 -16.00
CA MET A 282 2.90 -12.63 -14.79
C MET A 282 2.74 -11.69 -13.60
N LYS A 283 1.65 -11.89 -12.86
CA LYS A 283 1.36 -11.11 -11.67
C LYS A 283 0.74 -11.98 -10.60
N VAL A 284 1.14 -11.75 -9.37
CA VAL A 284 0.48 -12.27 -8.18
C VAL A 284 0.14 -11.10 -7.28
N THR A 285 -1.11 -11.06 -6.80
CA THR A 285 -1.50 -10.17 -5.72
C THR A 285 -1.88 -10.97 -4.50
N ILE A 286 -1.48 -10.50 -3.32
CA ILE A 286 -1.93 -11.05 -2.04
C ILE A 286 -2.59 -9.91 -1.28
N ASP A 287 -3.86 -10.07 -1.00
CA ASP A 287 -4.70 -9.08 -0.35
C ASP A 287 -5.11 -9.57 1.03
N ILE A 288 -5.04 -8.65 2.00
CA ILE A 288 -5.55 -8.88 3.36
C ILE A 288 -6.73 -7.94 3.57
N PHE A 289 -7.87 -8.49 3.93
CA PHE A 289 -9.09 -7.73 4.21
C PHE A 289 -9.56 -7.97 5.63
N ALA A 290 -10.05 -6.90 6.27
CA ALA A 290 -10.91 -7.02 7.44
C ALA A 290 -12.36 -7.20 6.98
N ILE A 291 -13.03 -8.24 7.49
CA ILE A 291 -14.44 -8.46 7.22
C ILE A 291 -15.27 -7.60 8.17
N THR A 292 -16.30 -6.96 7.63
CA THR A 292 -17.29 -6.17 8.35
C THR A 292 -18.66 -6.73 8.04
N LYS A 293 -19.46 -7.01 9.08
CA LYS A 293 -20.77 -7.65 8.89
C LYS A 293 -21.75 -6.64 8.31
N MET A 294 -22.68 -7.09 7.47
CA MET A 294 -23.69 -6.18 6.89
C MET A 294 -24.54 -5.44 7.91
N GLY A 295 -24.77 -6.04 9.09
CA GLY A 295 -25.49 -5.42 10.19
C GLY A 295 -24.72 -4.32 10.92
N ASP A 296 -23.41 -4.20 10.72
CA ASP A 296 -22.58 -3.21 11.40
C ASP A 296 -22.87 -1.80 10.85
N GLN A 297 -23.09 -0.85 11.76
CA GLN A 297 -23.32 0.56 11.43
C GLN A 297 -22.03 1.37 11.54
N THR A 298 -20.98 0.94 10.85
CA THR A 298 -19.70 1.66 10.78
C THR A 298 -19.54 2.29 9.40
N TRP A 299 -18.95 3.48 9.33
CA TRP A 299 -18.57 4.12 8.06
C TRP A 299 -17.55 3.25 7.29
N PHE A 300 -16.77 2.44 8.02
CA PHE A 300 -15.75 1.56 7.46
C PHE A 300 -16.31 0.56 6.42
N LYS A 301 -17.59 0.16 6.57
CA LYS A 301 -18.26 -0.72 5.59
C LYS A 301 -18.40 -0.08 4.21
N GLU A 302 -18.42 1.25 4.12
CA GLU A 302 -18.58 2.00 2.86
C GLU A 302 -17.34 1.87 1.96
N LEU A 303 -16.19 1.52 2.55
CA LEU A 303 -14.96 1.16 1.83
C LEU A 303 -14.93 -0.33 1.41
N GLY A 304 -15.93 -1.10 1.82
CA GLY A 304 -15.96 -2.55 1.68
C GLY A 304 -16.39 -3.00 0.29
N THR A 305 -15.72 -4.02 -0.23
CA THR A 305 -16.21 -4.78 -1.40
C THR A 305 -17.01 -5.99 -0.91
N PRO A 306 -18.18 -6.32 -1.49
CA PRO A 306 -18.90 -7.53 -1.14
C PRO A 306 -18.02 -8.78 -1.29
N LEU A 307 -18.01 -9.66 -0.28
CA LEU A 307 -17.15 -10.86 -0.28
C LEU A 307 -17.32 -11.73 -1.53
N LYS A 308 -18.57 -11.93 -1.95
CA LYS A 308 -18.92 -12.70 -3.16
C LYS A 308 -18.30 -12.18 -4.46
N VAL A 309 -17.88 -10.91 -4.51
CA VAL A 309 -17.22 -10.31 -5.68
C VAL A 309 -15.71 -10.55 -5.64
N LEU A 310 -15.12 -10.74 -4.47
CA LEU A 310 -13.67 -10.89 -4.31
C LEU A 310 -13.17 -12.27 -4.76
N ASP A 311 -13.93 -13.31 -4.46
CA ASP A 311 -13.65 -14.67 -4.91
C ASP A 311 -14.93 -15.50 -5.01
N ALA A 312 -15.63 -15.33 -6.13
CA ALA A 312 -16.87 -16.05 -6.42
C ALA A 312 -16.70 -17.57 -6.51
N THR A 313 -15.46 -18.07 -6.59
CA THR A 313 -15.17 -19.51 -6.66
C THR A 313 -15.03 -20.15 -5.28
N ASN A 314 -14.88 -19.34 -4.23
CA ASN A 314 -14.84 -19.83 -2.86
C ASN A 314 -16.28 -19.98 -2.32
N PRO A 315 -16.75 -21.22 -2.05
CA PRO A 315 -18.11 -21.45 -1.54
C PRO A 315 -18.34 -20.81 -0.16
N ASP A 316 -17.30 -20.63 0.67
CA ASP A 316 -17.42 -19.99 1.99
C ASP A 316 -17.69 -18.48 1.88
N LEU A 317 -17.44 -17.89 0.70
CA LEU A 317 -17.63 -16.47 0.43
C LEU A 317 -18.82 -16.18 -0.47
N ALA A 318 -19.17 -17.11 -1.36
CA ALA A 318 -20.16 -16.91 -2.43
C ALA A 318 -21.55 -16.49 -1.93
N ASP A 319 -21.98 -17.03 -0.77
CA ASP A 319 -23.30 -16.77 -0.18
C ASP A 319 -23.27 -15.73 0.95
N ARG A 320 -22.09 -15.14 1.25
CA ARG A 320 -21.98 -14.12 2.29
C ARG A 320 -22.34 -12.75 1.75
N GLU A 321 -23.22 -12.07 2.48
CA GLU A 321 -23.56 -10.67 2.21
C GLU A 321 -22.56 -9.70 2.85
N ASP A 322 -21.65 -10.16 3.71
CA ASP A 322 -20.66 -9.31 4.37
C ASP A 322 -19.73 -8.60 3.36
N VAL A 323 -19.14 -7.50 3.83
CA VAL A 323 -18.19 -6.71 3.05
C VAL A 323 -16.78 -6.86 3.60
N ALA A 324 -15.80 -6.83 2.71
CA ALA A 324 -14.38 -6.89 3.03
C ALA A 324 -13.72 -5.55 2.71
N VAL A 325 -13.16 -4.92 3.73
CA VAL A 325 -12.37 -3.71 3.59
C VAL A 325 -10.91 -4.11 3.44
N ARG A 326 -10.30 -3.74 2.32
CA ARG A 326 -8.90 -4.10 2.07
C ARG A 326 -8.01 -3.29 3.01
N LEU A 327 -7.12 -3.98 3.72
CA LEU A 327 -6.14 -3.38 4.61
C LEU A 327 -4.74 -3.38 4.00
N GLY A 328 -4.50 -4.29 3.07
CA GLY A 328 -3.31 -4.20 2.24
C GLY A 328 -3.37 -5.05 0.99
N ARG A 329 -2.54 -4.66 0.02
CA ARG A 329 -2.30 -5.38 -1.23
C ARG A 329 -0.80 -5.49 -1.45
N PHE A 330 -0.34 -6.72 -1.63
CA PHE A 330 1.01 -7.04 -2.03
C PHE A 330 0.97 -7.44 -3.48
N THR A 331 1.90 -6.93 -4.28
CA THR A 331 2.01 -7.30 -5.69
C THR A 331 3.41 -7.82 -5.96
N VAL A 332 3.46 -8.94 -6.66
CA VAL A 332 4.66 -9.51 -7.27
C VAL A 332 4.42 -9.47 -8.77
N GLN A 333 5.25 -8.72 -9.48
CA GLN A 333 5.21 -8.62 -10.93
C GLN A 333 6.61 -8.34 -11.43
N THR A 334 6.96 -8.82 -12.62
CA THR A 334 8.18 -8.39 -13.32
C THR A 334 7.81 -7.13 -14.09
N ASP A 335 8.30 -5.98 -13.64
CA ASP A 335 8.15 -4.62 -14.17
C ASP A 335 7.05 -4.37 -15.22
N THR A 336 6.10 -3.49 -14.84
CA THR A 336 5.23 -2.82 -15.81
C THR A 336 5.19 -1.33 -15.49
N GLU A 337 5.44 -0.50 -16.49
CA GLU A 337 4.81 0.83 -16.51
C GLU A 337 3.29 0.61 -16.45
N SER A 338 2.60 1.30 -15.54
CA SER A 338 1.13 1.30 -15.46
C SER A 338 0.53 2.64 -15.83
#